data_AF-A0A6P2XTN7-F1
#
_entry.id   AF-A0A6P2XTN7-F1
#
_cell.length_a   1.000
_cell.length_b   1.000
_cell.length_c   1.000
_cell.angle_alpha   90.00
_cell.angle_beta   90.00
_cell.angle_gamma   90.00
#
_symmetry.space_group_name_H-M   'P 1'
#
loop_
_entity.id
_entity.type
_entity.pdbx_description
1 polymer ?
#
loop_
_entity_poly.entity_id
_entity_poly.type
_entity_poly.pdbx_seq_one_letter_code
_entity_poly.pdbx_strand_id
1 'polypeptide(L)'
;MPLLIHESFSNLLHEYVALQSILQDELIKSHAAVKDWVYLTDLPRHGCVTASGVTWNYSRHGLGVRFEGENSIIVEIHNHILEKNIVDAYRISEYVASKYEMEDEPDLFSECEESLKDAERMGVVVKSGFDQRIWRLA
;
A
#
# COMPACT_ATOMS: atom_id res chain seq x y z
N MET A 1 -6.94 -20.29 11.01
CA MET A 1 -8.28 -19.70 10.75
C MET A 1 -8.08 -18.80 9.55
N PRO A 2 -8.70 -19.04 8.38
CA PRO A 2 -8.38 -18.23 7.21
C PRO A 2 -8.87 -16.81 7.47
N LEU A 3 -7.94 -15.87 7.67
CA LEU A 3 -8.20 -14.45 7.97
C LEU A 3 -8.90 -13.74 6.80
N LEU A 4 -8.97 -14.39 5.64
CA LEU A 4 -9.43 -13.88 4.36
C LEU A 4 -10.76 -14.51 3.93
N ILE A 5 -11.79 -14.38 4.77
CA ILE A 5 -13.17 -14.54 4.29
C ILE A 5 -13.44 -13.32 3.37
N HIS A 6 -14.07 -13.49 2.20
CA HIS A 6 -14.17 -12.42 1.19
C HIS A 6 -14.66 -11.05 1.73
N GLU A 7 -15.61 -11.03 2.67
CA GLU A 7 -16.07 -9.78 3.32
C GLU A 7 -14.99 -9.12 4.20
N SER A 8 -14.10 -9.91 4.84
CA SER A 8 -12.97 -9.34 5.57
C SER A 8 -11.92 -8.77 4.63
N PHE A 9 -11.68 -9.41 3.47
CA PHE A 9 -10.69 -8.93 2.51
C PHE A 9 -11.07 -7.62 1.82
N SER A 10 -12.34 -7.46 1.40
CA SER A 10 -12.80 -6.21 0.78
C SER A 10 -12.62 -5.02 1.73
N ASN A 11 -12.97 -5.19 3.01
CA ASN A 11 -12.77 -4.15 4.01
C ASN A 11 -11.29 -3.82 4.22
N LEU A 12 -10.42 -4.84 4.24
CA LEU A 12 -8.97 -4.66 4.32
C LEU A 12 -8.41 -3.89 3.11
N LEU A 13 -8.89 -4.18 1.90
CA LEU A 13 -8.51 -3.44 0.70
C LEU A 13 -8.91 -1.96 0.78
N HIS A 14 -10.16 -1.68 1.16
CA HIS A 14 -10.65 -0.31 1.31
C HIS A 14 -9.85 0.45 2.37
N GLU A 15 -9.53 -0.20 3.50
CA GLU A 15 -8.73 0.39 4.56
C GLU A 15 -7.29 0.69 4.11
N TYR A 16 -6.62 -0.28 3.49
CA TYR A 16 -5.28 -0.10 2.93
C TYR A 16 -5.24 1.06 1.93
N VAL A 17 -6.17 1.08 0.97
CA VAL A 17 -6.23 2.11 -0.09
C VAL A 17 -6.52 3.50 0.48
N ALA A 18 -7.42 3.60 1.46
CA ALA A 18 -7.71 4.87 2.13
C ALA A 18 -6.46 5.40 2.85
N LEU A 19 -5.77 4.54 3.59
CA LEU A 19 -4.56 4.91 4.32
C LEU A 19 -3.41 5.26 3.37
N GLN A 20 -3.18 4.45 2.34
CA GLN A 20 -2.23 4.72 1.25
C GLN A 20 -2.46 6.11 0.67
N SER A 21 -3.71 6.43 0.33
CA SER A 21 -4.07 7.70 -0.30
C SER A 21 -3.75 8.90 0.61
N ILE A 22 -4.08 8.80 1.90
CA ILE A 22 -3.79 9.85 2.89
C ILE A 22 -2.27 10.04 3.03
N LEU A 23 -1.51 8.96 3.15
CA LEU A 23 -0.05 9.02 3.32
C LEU A 23 0.65 9.62 2.11
N GLN A 24 0.21 9.25 0.90
CA GLN A 24 0.72 9.86 -0.33
C GLN A 24 0.41 11.36 -0.39
N ASP A 25 -0.78 11.80 0.04
CA ASP A 25 -1.13 13.23 0.05
C ASP A 25 -0.24 14.01 1.02
N GLU A 26 -0.03 13.49 2.23
CA GLU A 26 0.84 14.14 3.21
C GLU A 26 2.32 14.09 2.80
N LEU A 27 2.78 13.06 2.10
CA LEU A 27 4.13 13.02 1.51
C LEU A 27 4.31 14.12 0.47
N ILE A 28 3.37 14.24 -0.49
CA ILE A 28 3.43 15.25 -1.56
C ILE A 28 3.41 16.66 -0.97
N LYS A 29 2.53 16.89 0.01
CA LYS A 29 2.38 18.18 0.68
C LYS A 29 3.62 18.57 1.50
N SER A 30 4.17 17.64 2.28
CA SER A 30 5.37 17.88 3.09
C SER A 30 6.63 18.07 2.24
N HIS A 31 6.64 17.53 1.02
CA HIS A 31 7.77 17.57 0.10
C HIS A 31 7.43 18.29 -1.22
N ALA A 32 6.73 19.41 -1.16
CA ALA A 32 6.32 20.19 -2.33
C ALA A 32 7.49 20.68 -3.22
N ALA A 33 8.74 20.62 -2.72
CA ALA A 33 9.95 20.94 -3.48
C ALA A 33 10.45 19.79 -4.38
N VAL A 34 9.98 18.56 -4.17
CA VAL A 34 10.32 17.37 -4.98
C VAL A 34 9.74 17.55 -6.38
N LYS A 35 10.59 17.36 -7.39
CA LYS A 35 10.26 17.49 -8.80
C LYS A 35 10.27 16.14 -9.50
N ASP A 36 11.13 15.23 -9.07
CA ASP A 36 11.28 13.91 -9.69
C ASP A 36 10.47 12.85 -8.94
N TRP A 37 9.15 12.87 -9.13
CA TRP A 37 8.24 11.88 -8.54
C TRP A 37 8.30 10.50 -9.21
N VAL A 38 9.03 10.37 -10.33
CA VAL A 38 9.17 9.10 -11.05
C VAL A 38 10.30 8.28 -10.47
N TYR A 39 11.47 8.89 -10.26
CA TYR A 39 12.65 8.19 -9.74
C TYR A 39 13.01 8.57 -8.30
N LEU A 40 12.30 9.54 -7.72
CA LEU A 40 12.46 9.99 -6.34
C LEU A 40 13.90 10.41 -6.01
N THR A 41 14.63 10.94 -6.99
CA THR A 41 16.06 11.26 -6.82
C THR A 41 16.30 12.45 -5.87
N ASP A 42 15.34 13.35 -5.77
CA ASP A 42 15.36 14.54 -4.90
C ASP A 42 14.48 14.41 -3.64
N LEU A 43 13.82 13.25 -3.44
CA LEU A 43 13.13 12.94 -2.18
C LEU A 43 14.15 12.45 -1.13
N PRO A 44 14.13 12.96 0.11
CA PRO A 44 14.99 12.49 1.19
C PRO A 44 14.84 10.97 1.40
N ARG A 45 15.96 10.30 1.73
CA ARG A 45 15.94 8.84 1.95
C ARG A 45 15.07 8.42 3.13
N HIS A 46 14.99 9.27 4.15
CA HIS A 46 14.17 9.07 5.34
C HIS A 46 13.51 10.38 5.73
N GLY A 47 12.34 10.30 6.33
CA GLY A 47 11.63 11.42 6.91
C GLY A 47 10.38 10.94 7.62
N CYS A 48 9.48 11.87 7.94
CA CYS A 48 8.18 11.54 8.50
C CYS A 48 7.09 12.45 7.93
N VAL A 49 5.85 11.96 7.99
CA VAL A 49 4.63 12.69 7.66
C VAL A 49 3.63 12.54 8.80
N THR A 50 2.68 13.46 8.92
CA THR A 50 1.58 13.33 9.89
C THR A 50 0.28 13.11 9.15
N ALA A 51 -0.34 11.95 9.35
CA ALA A 51 -1.61 11.57 8.75
C ALA A 51 -2.63 11.30 9.85
N SER A 52 -3.79 11.98 9.80
CA SER A 52 -4.87 11.81 10.78
C SER A 52 -4.44 11.98 12.25
N GLY A 53 -3.45 12.84 12.51
CA GLY A 53 -2.90 13.08 13.85
C GLY A 53 -1.84 12.07 14.31
N VAL A 54 -1.52 11.06 13.49
CA VAL A 54 -0.50 10.04 13.76
C VAL A 54 0.76 10.35 12.95
N THR A 55 1.93 10.16 13.56
CA THR A 55 3.21 10.30 12.85
C THR A 55 3.56 8.99 12.16
N TRP A 56 3.92 9.09 10.88
CA TRP A 56 4.41 7.98 10.07
C TRP A 56 5.83 8.26 9.65
N ASN A 57 6.75 7.38 9.99
CA ASN A 57 8.09 7.41 9.44
C ASN A 57 8.02 6.85 8.02
N TYR A 58 8.84 7.38 7.12
CA TYR A 58 8.99 6.80 5.80
C TYR A 58 10.45 6.53 5.47
N SER A 59 10.66 5.49 4.67
CA SER A 59 11.94 5.21 4.03
C SER A 59 11.73 5.08 2.53
N ARG A 60 12.51 5.84 1.76
CA ARG A 60 12.56 5.74 0.31
C ARG A 60 13.48 4.59 -0.08
N HIS A 61 13.02 3.76 -1.00
CA HIS A 61 13.79 2.67 -1.60
C HIS A 61 13.44 2.56 -3.08
N GLY A 62 14.42 2.31 -3.96
CA GLY A 62 14.17 2.22 -5.40
C GLY A 62 13.30 3.38 -5.94
N LEU A 63 12.13 3.02 -6.47
CA LEU A 63 11.09 3.92 -7.01
C LEU A 63 9.91 4.13 -6.05
N GLY A 64 10.07 3.73 -4.80
CA GLY A 64 9.01 3.61 -3.83
C GLY A 64 9.31 4.17 -2.45
N VAL A 65 8.29 4.11 -1.61
CA VAL A 65 8.30 4.60 -0.24
C VAL A 65 7.57 3.59 0.64
N ARG A 66 8.25 3.15 1.70
CA ARG A 66 7.68 2.37 2.79
C ARG A 66 7.32 3.32 3.93
N PHE A 67 6.06 3.34 4.34
CA PHE A 67 5.61 4.04 5.54
C PHE A 67 5.48 3.06 6.70
N GLU A 68 5.84 3.51 7.88
CA GLU A 68 5.74 2.78 9.14
C GLU A 68 5.09 3.69 10.19
N GLY A 69 3.93 3.25 10.68
CA GLY A 69 3.10 3.99 11.65
C GLY A 69 3.22 3.45 13.06
N GLU A 70 2.27 3.84 13.91
CA GLU A 70 2.10 3.24 15.23
C GLU A 70 1.80 1.74 15.12
N ASN A 71 2.22 0.96 16.12
CA ASN A 71 2.10 -0.50 16.17
C ASN A 71 2.73 -1.21 14.96
N SER A 72 3.79 -0.63 14.38
CA SER A 72 4.54 -1.22 13.27
C SER A 72 3.72 -1.49 12.01
N ILE A 73 2.55 -0.84 11.85
CA ILE A 73 1.75 -0.96 10.63
C ILE A 73 2.55 -0.43 9.44
N ILE A 74 2.61 -1.22 8.38
CA ILE A 74 3.38 -0.92 7.17
C ILE A 74 2.44 -0.63 6.01
N VAL A 75 2.70 0.48 5.33
CA VAL A 75 2.08 0.79 4.03
C VAL A 75 3.18 0.93 3.01
N GLU A 76 3.26 -0.03 2.11
CA GLU A 76 4.27 -0.07 1.05
C GLU A 76 3.73 0.52 -0.26
N ILE A 77 4.54 1.36 -0.90
CA ILE A 77 4.28 1.93 -2.22
C ILE A 77 5.56 1.80 -3.04
N HIS A 78 5.79 0.63 -3.62
CA HIS A 78 7.07 0.34 -4.30
C HIS A 78 7.25 1.02 -5.67
N ASN A 79 6.19 1.55 -6.27
CA ASN A 79 6.17 2.33 -7.52
C ASN A 79 4.87 3.16 -7.63
N HIS A 80 4.74 3.94 -8.72
CA HIS A 80 3.55 4.72 -9.03
C HIS A 80 3.10 5.64 -7.87
N ILE A 81 4.06 6.34 -7.24
CA ILE A 81 3.84 7.10 -5.99
C ILE A 81 2.72 8.15 -6.09
N LEU A 82 2.45 8.69 -7.28
CA LEU A 82 1.39 9.67 -7.51
C LEU A 82 0.02 9.03 -7.83
N GLU A 83 0.00 7.74 -8.13
CA GLU A 83 -1.24 7.03 -8.44
C GLU A 83 -1.88 6.52 -7.16
N LYS A 84 -3.15 6.87 -6.99
CA LYS A 84 -3.98 6.44 -5.86
C LYS A 84 -4.67 5.13 -6.18
N ASN A 85 -5.17 4.49 -5.12
CA ASN A 85 -6.00 3.30 -5.19
C ASN A 85 -5.31 2.09 -5.82
N ILE A 86 -3.97 2.10 -5.88
CA ILE A 86 -3.19 1.02 -6.49
C ILE A 86 -2.89 -0.05 -5.44
N VAL A 87 -3.15 -1.30 -5.80
CA VAL A 87 -2.89 -2.46 -4.93
C VAL A 87 -2.38 -3.63 -5.75
N ASP A 88 -1.52 -4.43 -5.13
CA ASP A 88 -1.09 -5.74 -5.60
C ASP A 88 -0.88 -6.65 -4.39
N ALA A 89 -0.56 -7.92 -4.66
CA ALA A 89 -0.37 -8.92 -3.62
C ALA A 89 0.73 -8.54 -2.62
N TYR A 90 1.82 -7.92 -3.07
CA TYR A 90 2.94 -7.53 -2.20
C TYR A 90 2.54 -6.41 -1.25
N ARG A 91 1.89 -5.36 -1.79
CA ARG A 91 1.39 -4.21 -1.03
C ARG A 91 0.43 -4.63 0.08
N ILE A 92 -0.57 -5.45 -0.27
CA ILE A 92 -1.59 -5.84 0.70
C ILE A 92 -1.07 -6.92 1.67
N SER A 93 -0.17 -7.81 1.25
CA SER A 93 0.41 -8.81 2.15
C SER A 93 1.29 -8.17 3.23
N GLU A 94 2.11 -7.17 2.88
CA GLU A 94 2.90 -6.41 3.88
C GLU A 94 1.98 -5.70 4.88
N TYR A 95 0.89 -5.09 4.41
CA TYR A 95 -0.08 -4.43 5.27
C TYR A 95 -0.76 -5.42 6.21
N VAL A 96 -1.28 -6.55 5.70
CA VAL A 96 -1.92 -7.58 6.51
C VAL A 96 -0.94 -8.19 7.51
N ALA A 97 0.28 -8.54 7.08
CA ALA A 97 1.30 -9.09 7.95
C ALA A 97 1.62 -8.15 9.11
N SER A 98 1.84 -6.87 8.82
CA SER A 98 2.14 -5.87 9.85
C SER A 98 0.97 -5.61 10.79
N LYS A 99 -0.26 -5.59 10.29
CA LYS A 99 -1.46 -5.30 11.07
C LYS A 99 -1.84 -6.41 12.05
N TYR A 100 -1.57 -7.67 11.68
CA TYR A 100 -1.92 -8.83 12.48
C TYR A 100 -0.70 -9.52 13.12
N GLU A 101 0.48 -8.87 13.09
CA GLU A 101 1.73 -9.38 13.64
C GLU A 101 2.07 -10.79 13.12
N MET A 102 1.80 -11.03 11.82
CA MET A 102 2.06 -12.31 11.15
C MET A 102 3.46 -12.29 10.53
N GLU A 103 4.46 -12.69 11.32
CA GLU A 103 5.83 -12.85 10.81
C GLU A 103 5.95 -14.12 9.95
N ASP A 104 6.58 -14.01 8.78
CA ASP A 104 6.99 -15.12 7.91
C ASP A 104 5.90 -16.12 7.50
N GLU A 105 4.65 -15.67 7.30
CA GLU A 105 3.57 -16.52 6.77
C GLU A 105 3.80 -16.80 5.27
N PRO A 106 4.28 -18.00 4.88
CA PRO A 106 4.78 -18.26 3.52
C PRO A 106 3.69 -18.16 2.45
N ASP A 107 2.43 -18.35 2.87
CA ASP A 107 1.29 -18.42 1.96
C ASP A 107 0.53 -17.10 1.87
N LEU A 108 0.79 -16.11 2.74
CA LEU A 108 0.00 -14.87 2.79
C LEU A 108 0.01 -14.09 1.48
N PHE A 109 1.16 -14.04 0.79
CA PHE A 109 1.26 -13.41 -0.53
C PHE A 109 0.33 -14.11 -1.54
N SER A 110 0.35 -15.43 -1.58
CA SER A 110 -0.45 -16.23 -2.50
C SER A 110 -1.93 -16.09 -2.20
N GLU A 111 -2.32 -16.12 -0.91
CA GLU A 111 -3.71 -15.92 -0.49
C GLU A 111 -4.22 -14.51 -0.83
N CYS A 112 -3.38 -13.48 -0.66
CA CYS A 112 -3.70 -12.12 -1.08
C CYS A 112 -3.85 -12.00 -2.60
N GLU A 113 -3.00 -12.67 -3.38
CA GLU A 113 -3.07 -12.67 -4.84
C GLU A 113 -4.36 -13.35 -5.34
N GLU A 114 -4.75 -14.48 -4.73
CA GLU A 114 -6.02 -15.16 -5.03
C GLU A 114 -7.22 -14.28 -4.65
N SER A 115 -7.17 -13.65 -3.47
CA SER A 115 -8.24 -12.76 -3.00
C SER A 115 -8.40 -11.52 -3.89
N LEU A 116 -7.30 -10.98 -4.46
CA LEU A 116 -7.35 -9.90 -5.46
C LEU A 116 -8.00 -10.34 -6.77
N LYS A 117 -7.71 -11.56 -7.25
CA LYS A 117 -8.35 -12.13 -8.45
C LYS A 117 -9.85 -12.34 -8.24
N ASP A 118 -10.27 -12.74 -7.04
CA ASP A 118 -11.69 -12.86 -6.71
C ASP A 118 -12.37 -11.49 -6.58
N ALA A 119 -11.69 -10.52 -5.97
CA ALA A 119 -12.15 -9.13 -5.94
C ALA A 119 -12.31 -8.53 -7.35
N GLU A 120 -11.42 -8.87 -8.29
CA GLU A 120 -11.54 -8.50 -9.71
C GLU A 120 -12.80 -9.11 -10.35
N ARG A 121 -13.05 -10.42 -10.14
CA ARG A 121 -14.25 -11.10 -10.64
C ARG A 121 -15.54 -10.50 -10.08
N MET A 122 -15.49 -10.01 -8.85
CA MET A 122 -16.61 -9.33 -8.18
C MET A 122 -16.76 -7.85 -8.55
N GLY A 123 -15.79 -7.28 -9.30
CA GLY A 123 -15.80 -5.87 -9.70
C GLY A 123 -15.43 -4.89 -8.58
N VAL A 124 -14.84 -5.37 -7.48
CA VAL A 124 -14.32 -4.53 -6.38
C VAL A 124 -13.03 -3.81 -6.80
N VAL A 125 -12.22 -4.50 -7.61
CA VAL A 125 -11.01 -3.94 -8.20
C VAL A 125 -11.01 -4.17 -9.71
N VAL A 126 -10.27 -3.34 -10.44
CA VAL A 126 -10.05 -3.47 -11.88
C VAL A 126 -8.56 -3.54 -12.17
N LYS A 127 -8.14 -4.31 -13.18
CA LYS A 127 -6.72 -4.34 -13.57
C LYS A 127 -6.24 -2.96 -14.02
N SER A 128 -5.07 -2.58 -13.54
CA SER A 128 -4.37 -1.39 -13.99
C SER A 128 -3.64 -1.69 -15.31
N GLY A 129 -3.62 -0.74 -16.24
CA GLY A 129 -3.03 -0.92 -17.57
C GLY A 129 -1.50 -1.09 -17.59
N PHE A 130 -0.83 -0.96 -16.44
CA PHE A 130 0.63 -0.99 -16.32
C PHE A 130 1.21 -2.40 -16.14
N ASP A 131 0.49 -3.30 -15.48
CA ASP A 131 0.93 -4.67 -15.15
C ASP A 131 -0.30 -5.56 -14.90
N GLN A 132 -0.26 -6.81 -15.34
CA GLN A 132 -1.32 -7.78 -15.08
C GLN A 132 -1.48 -8.17 -13.60
N ARG A 133 -0.51 -7.82 -12.75
CA ARG A 133 -0.52 -8.04 -11.29
C ARG A 133 -0.74 -6.79 -10.47
N ILE A 134 -1.16 -5.69 -11.11
CA ILE A 134 -1.55 -4.47 -10.42
C ILE A 134 -3.04 -4.22 -10.64
N TRP A 135 -3.74 -3.98 -9.55
CA TRP A 135 -5.15 -3.62 -9.55
C TRP A 135 -5.35 -2.21 -9.03
N ARG A 136 -6.49 -1.63 -9.40
CA ARG A 136 -7.01 -0.38 -8.85
C ARG A 136 -8.35 -0.65 -8.19
N LEU A 137 -8.57 -0.13 -6.99
CA LEU A 137 -9.89 -0.15 -6.37
C LEU A 137 -10.90 0.61 -7.26
N ALA A 138 -12.03 -0.04 -7.55
CA ALA A 138 -13.03 0.42 -8.52
C ALA A 138 -13.82 1.66 -8.06
#